data_AF-A0A177NDY7-F1
#
_entry.id   AF-A0A177NDY7-F1
#
_cell.length_a   1.000
_cell.length_b   1.000
_cell.length_c   1.000
_cell.angle_alpha   90.00
_cell.angle_beta   90.00
_cell.angle_gamma   90.00
#
_symmetry.space_group_name_H-M   'P 1'
#
loop_
_entity.id
_entity.type
_entity.pdbx_description
1 polymer ?
#
loop_
_entity_poly.entity_id
_entity_poly.type
_entity_poly.pdbx_seq_one_letter_code
_entity_poly.pdbx_strand_id
1 'polypeptide(L)'
;MTFLEFLASIIDSLAWPAAIVFLVVVLRKPLAELVPLLRKLKYKELELEFAEGLKELSPPAEPSKIEGPKGFGNDLERLAEVSPRAAIIEAWLQIEAEASRVAASFWTGAETEIFRNYAKLGDYLEKTNVLNSRQAQNFRKLRELRNKAAHHEKLEIDQNAAAVYVHAAVELVEHLKAQ
;
A
#
# COMPACT_ATOMS: atom_id res chain seq x y z
N MET A 1 35.22 39.87 43.71
CA MET A 1 34.49 39.93 42.43
C MET A 1 34.11 41.36 42.18
N THR A 2 34.51 41.91 41.04
CA THR A 2 34.00 43.22 40.62
C THR A 2 32.59 43.06 40.07
N PHE A 3 31.76 44.09 40.16
CA PHE A 3 30.38 44.08 39.62
C PHE A 3 30.34 43.65 38.14
N LEU A 4 31.39 43.95 37.37
CA LEU A 4 31.56 43.53 35.98
C LEU A 4 31.72 42.01 35.81
N GLU A 5 32.45 41.33 36.70
CA GLU A 5 32.61 39.87 36.68
C GLU A 5 31.31 39.13 36.99
N PHE A 6 30.50 39.70 37.89
CA PHE A 6 29.17 39.16 38.20
C PHE A 6 28.22 39.29 37.00
N LEU A 7 28.22 40.44 36.32
CA LEU A 7 27.40 40.65 35.12
C LEU A 7 27.82 39.70 33.97
N ALA A 8 29.13 39.50 33.77
CA ALA A 8 29.65 38.60 32.75
C ALA A 8 29.20 37.15 32.98
N SER A 9 29.25 36.65 34.23
CA SER A 9 28.84 35.26 34.53
C SER A 9 27.33 35.02 34.37
N ILE A 10 26.49 36.02 34.61
CA ILE A 10 25.05 35.95 34.30
C ILE A 10 24.81 35.91 32.78
N ILE A 11 25.51 36.74 32.02
CA ILE A 11 25.35 36.77 30.55
C ILE A 11 25.81 35.44 29.94
N ASP A 12 26.95 34.90 30.35
CA ASP A 12 27.45 33.61 29.82
C ASP A 12 26.50 32.44 30.11
N SER A 13 25.90 32.41 31.30
CA SER A 13 24.94 31.36 31.67
C SER A 13 23.57 31.51 30.99
N LEU A 14 23.15 32.74 30.69
CA LEU A 14 21.83 33.03 30.11
C LEU A 14 21.85 33.15 28.59
N ALA A 15 23.01 33.43 27.98
CA ALA A 15 23.16 33.60 26.53
C ALA A 15 22.75 32.33 25.77
N TRP A 16 23.18 31.14 26.22
CA TRP A 16 22.82 29.87 25.58
C TRP A 16 21.33 29.54 25.65
N PRO A 17 20.68 29.58 26.83
CA PRO A 17 19.22 29.41 26.93
C PRO A 17 18.46 30.44 26.09
N ALA A 18 18.86 31.71 26.13
CA ALA A 18 18.22 32.78 25.36
C ALA A 18 18.39 32.57 23.85
N ALA A 19 19.56 32.13 23.39
CA ALA A 19 19.83 31.83 21.98
C ALA A 19 18.96 30.66 21.49
N ILE A 20 18.78 29.60 22.28
CA ILE A 20 17.91 28.47 21.92
C ILE A 20 16.45 28.93 21.81
N VAL A 21 15.95 29.69 22.79
CA VAL A 21 14.57 30.21 22.75
C VAL A 21 14.38 31.13 21.55
N PHE A 22 15.34 32.03 21.30
CA PHE A 22 15.32 32.91 20.13
C PHE A 22 15.28 32.10 18.83
N LEU A 23 16.13 31.09 18.69
CA LEU A 23 16.18 30.21 17.53
C LEU A 23 14.82 29.52 17.31
N VAL A 24 14.22 28.94 18.36
CA VAL A 24 12.91 28.28 18.29
C VAL A 24 11.81 29.27 17.90
N VAL A 25 11.81 30.48 18.48
CA VAL A 25 10.80 31.51 18.19
C VAL A 25 10.88 32.01 16.75
N VAL A 26 12.09 32.17 16.21
CA VAL A 26 12.33 32.60 14.82
C VAL A 26 12.03 31.46 13.84
N LEU A 27 12.46 30.23 14.11
CA LEU A 27 12.35 29.11 13.17
C LEU A 27 11.02 28.35 13.23
N ARG A 28 10.21 28.48 14.29
CA ARG A 28 8.94 27.73 14.40
C ARG A 28 7.98 27.98 13.24
N LYS A 29 7.94 29.21 12.71
CA LYS A 29 7.06 29.58 11.59
C LYS A 29 7.55 28.98 10.26
N PRO A 30 8.78 29.25 9.80
CA PRO A 30 9.26 28.67 8.54
C PRO A 30 9.28 27.14 8.57
N LEU A 31 9.59 26.50 9.70
CA LEU A 31 9.52 25.03 9.81
C LEU A 31 8.09 24.50 9.70
N ALA A 32 7.10 25.17 10.33
CA ALA A 32 5.71 24.76 10.25
C ALA A 32 5.15 24.91 8.82
N GLU A 33 5.59 25.90 8.07
CA GLU A 33 5.21 26.13 6.67
C GLU A 33 5.76 25.07 5.70
N LEU A 34 6.88 24.42 6.05
CA LEU A 34 7.47 23.34 5.26
C LEU A 34 6.78 21.98 5.47
N VAL A 35 6.13 21.76 6.62
CA VAL A 35 5.46 20.49 6.93
C VAL A 35 4.42 20.09 5.86
N PRO A 36 3.53 20.98 5.37
CA PRO A 36 2.61 20.67 4.27
C PRO A 36 3.32 20.28 2.97
N LEU A 37 4.43 20.91 2.62
CA LEU A 37 5.19 20.63 1.39
C LEU A 37 5.82 19.23 1.44
N LEU A 38 6.45 18.88 2.56
CA LEU A 38 7.00 17.53 2.78
C LEU A 38 5.91 16.46 2.74
N ARG A 39 4.74 16.74 3.31
CA ARG A 39 3.58 15.83 3.23
C ARG A 39 3.13 15.63 1.79
N LYS A 40 2.97 16.70 1.01
CA LYS A 40 2.59 16.62 -0.41
C LYS A 40 3.60 15.83 -1.22
N LEU A 41 4.89 16.06 -1.01
CA LEU A 41 5.96 15.30 -1.68
C LEU A 41 5.86 13.81 -1.35
N LYS A 42 5.72 13.47 -0.07
CA LYS A 42 5.55 12.08 0.38
C LYS A 42 4.31 11.41 -0.22
N TYR A 43 3.18 12.11 -0.31
CA TYR A 43 1.99 11.53 -0.95
C TYR A 43 2.19 11.29 -2.45
N LYS A 44 2.84 12.23 -3.14
CA LYS A 44 3.18 12.07 -4.56
C LYS A 44 4.16 10.93 -4.81
N GLU A 45 5.13 10.72 -3.93
CA GLU A 45 6.03 9.56 -3.97
C GLU A 45 5.23 8.25 -3.82
N LEU A 46 4.29 8.18 -2.87
CA LEU A 46 3.43 7.00 -2.70
C LEU A 46 2.56 6.72 -3.93
N GLU A 47 2.03 7.75 -4.59
CA GLU A 47 1.27 7.63 -5.85
C GLU A 47 2.15 7.06 -6.97
N LEU A 48 3.39 7.54 -7.10
CA LEU A 48 4.35 7.05 -8.07
C LEU A 48 4.71 5.59 -7.82
N GLU A 49 5.01 5.23 -6.57
CA GLU A 49 5.31 3.83 -6.22
C GLU A 49 4.12 2.89 -6.46
N PHE A 50 2.89 3.37 -6.29
CA PHE A 50 1.70 2.61 -6.60
C PHE A 50 1.57 2.38 -8.10
N ALA A 51 1.74 3.45 -8.89
CA ALA A 51 1.71 3.38 -10.35
C ALA A 51 2.84 2.50 -10.92
N GLU A 52 4.06 2.60 -10.39
CA GLU A 52 5.17 1.71 -10.74
C GLU A 52 4.86 0.26 -10.36
N GLY A 53 4.28 0.05 -9.18
CA GLY A 53 3.88 -1.28 -8.78
C GLY A 53 2.80 -1.91 -9.66
N LEU A 54 1.89 -1.10 -10.23
CA LEU A 54 0.94 -1.57 -11.24
C LEU A 54 1.60 -1.89 -12.58
N LYS A 55 2.66 -1.18 -12.98
CA LYS A 55 3.42 -1.49 -14.22
C LYS A 55 4.19 -2.80 -14.11
N GLU A 56 4.58 -3.18 -12.90
CA GLU A 56 5.24 -4.46 -12.62
C GLU A 56 4.26 -5.64 -12.66
N LEU A 57 2.97 -5.39 -12.42
CA LEU A 57 1.94 -6.35 -12.83
C LEU A 57 2.04 -6.43 -14.35
N SER A 58 2.22 -7.65 -14.85
CA SER A 58 2.58 -7.92 -16.24
C SER A 58 1.73 -7.17 -17.26
N PRO A 59 2.24 -6.96 -18.50
CA PRO A 59 1.86 -5.82 -19.32
C PRO A 59 0.35 -5.77 -19.48
N PRO A 60 -0.22 -4.56 -19.45
CA PRO A 60 -1.66 -4.39 -19.59
C PRO A 60 -2.05 -5.13 -20.87
N ALA A 61 -2.78 -6.23 -20.72
CA ALA A 61 -3.92 -6.36 -21.59
C ALA A 61 -4.59 -4.99 -21.47
N GLU A 62 -4.76 -4.30 -22.60
CA GLU A 62 -5.65 -3.15 -22.65
C GLU A 62 -6.89 -3.48 -21.80
N PRO A 63 -7.57 -2.51 -21.17
CA PRO A 63 -8.85 -2.76 -20.52
C PRO A 63 -9.88 -3.19 -21.59
N SER A 64 -9.68 -4.38 -22.13
CA SER A 64 -10.60 -5.24 -22.79
C SER A 64 -11.58 -5.51 -21.69
N LYS A 65 -12.76 -4.91 -21.86
CA LYS A 65 -13.99 -5.24 -21.17
C LYS A 65 -13.91 -6.70 -20.74
N ILE A 66 -13.80 -6.93 -19.43
CA ILE A 66 -13.60 -8.28 -18.90
C ILE A 66 -14.83 -9.08 -19.33
N GLU A 67 -14.72 -9.88 -20.40
CA GLU A 67 -15.71 -10.88 -20.77
C GLU A 67 -15.59 -12.09 -19.85
N GLY A 68 -15.39 -11.83 -18.56
CA GLY A 68 -15.53 -12.81 -17.50
C GLY A 68 -17.00 -13.20 -17.35
N PRO A 69 -17.30 -14.36 -16.76
CA PRO A 69 -18.68 -14.80 -16.55
C PRO A 69 -19.47 -13.69 -15.86
N LYS A 70 -20.55 -13.25 -16.53
CA LYS A 70 -21.40 -12.11 -16.12
C LYS A 70 -21.62 -12.09 -14.60
N GLY A 71 -20.99 -11.14 -13.90
CA GLY A 71 -21.16 -10.95 -12.47
C GLY A 71 -20.01 -10.18 -11.84
N PHE A 72 -18.91 -10.88 -11.52
CA PHE A 72 -17.90 -10.38 -10.58
C PHE A 72 -17.01 -9.24 -11.10
N GLY A 73 -16.38 -9.40 -12.27
CA GLY A 73 -15.48 -8.37 -12.83
C GLY A 73 -16.21 -7.06 -13.10
N ASN A 74 -17.42 -7.13 -13.67
CA ASN A 74 -18.25 -5.96 -13.97
C ASN A 74 -18.68 -5.19 -12.71
N ASP A 75 -18.94 -5.88 -11.60
CA ASP A 75 -19.32 -5.22 -10.34
C ASP A 75 -18.12 -4.51 -9.70
N LEU A 76 -16.92 -5.08 -9.81
CA LEU A 76 -15.68 -4.43 -9.38
C LEU A 76 -15.30 -3.23 -10.25
N GLU A 77 -15.52 -3.29 -11.56
CA GLU A 77 -15.29 -2.15 -12.48
C GLU A 77 -16.21 -0.97 -12.12
N ARG A 78 -17.50 -1.24 -11.91
CA ARG A 78 -18.45 -0.22 -11.41
C ARG A 78 -18.06 0.29 -10.03
N LEU A 79 -17.55 -0.57 -9.17
CA LEU A 79 -17.05 -0.13 -7.87
C LEU A 79 -15.80 0.75 -8.03
N ALA A 80 -14.94 0.49 -9.01
CA ALA A 80 -13.77 1.32 -9.29
C ALA A 80 -14.14 2.72 -9.80
N GLU A 81 -15.27 2.84 -10.52
CA GLU A 81 -15.84 4.14 -10.92
C GLU A 81 -16.27 4.99 -9.72
N VAL A 82 -16.87 4.36 -8.69
CA VAL A 82 -17.42 5.06 -7.53
C VAL A 82 -16.40 5.22 -6.40
N SER A 83 -15.59 4.19 -6.18
CA SER A 83 -14.60 4.09 -5.11
C SER A 83 -13.43 3.18 -5.54
N PRO A 84 -12.41 3.75 -6.20
CA PRO A 84 -11.20 3.03 -6.65
C PRO A 84 -10.55 2.19 -5.53
N ARG A 85 -10.48 2.77 -4.33
CA ARG A 85 -9.92 2.08 -3.15
C ARG A 85 -10.77 0.91 -2.70
N ALA A 86 -12.10 1.05 -2.65
CA ALA A 86 -12.97 -0.06 -2.26
C ALA A 86 -12.90 -1.19 -3.27
N ALA A 87 -12.80 -0.88 -4.56
CA ALA A 87 -12.62 -1.88 -5.62
C ALA A 87 -11.34 -2.71 -5.43
N ILE A 88 -10.22 -2.07 -5.09
CA ILE A 88 -8.95 -2.75 -4.78
C ILE A 88 -9.11 -3.69 -3.58
N ILE A 89 -9.74 -3.22 -2.50
CA ILE A 89 -9.94 -4.01 -1.28
C ILE A 89 -10.84 -5.21 -1.57
N GLU A 90 -11.98 -5.00 -2.24
CA GLU A 90 -12.94 -6.05 -2.59
C GLU A 90 -12.33 -7.09 -3.54
N ALA A 91 -11.60 -6.65 -4.56
CA ALA A 91 -10.90 -7.53 -5.48
C ALA A 91 -9.88 -8.42 -4.75
N TRP A 92 -9.16 -7.86 -3.78
CA TRP A 92 -8.20 -8.62 -2.97
C TRP A 92 -8.88 -9.63 -2.03
N LEU A 93 -10.01 -9.28 -1.41
CA LEU A 93 -10.77 -10.22 -0.56
C LEU A 93 -11.18 -11.48 -1.32
N GLN A 94 -11.44 -11.34 -2.62
CA GLN A 94 -11.87 -12.43 -3.48
C GLN A 94 -10.70 -13.33 -3.88
N ILE A 95 -9.52 -12.74 -4.12
CA ILE A 95 -8.27 -13.51 -4.23
C ILE A 95 -8.05 -14.31 -2.96
N GLU A 96 -8.18 -13.69 -1.77
CA GLU A 96 -7.99 -14.38 -0.49
C GLU A 96 -8.97 -15.54 -0.30
N ALA A 97 -10.25 -15.34 -0.63
CA ALA A 97 -11.27 -16.37 -0.51
C ALA A 97 -10.96 -17.58 -1.40
N GLU A 98 -10.65 -17.37 -2.68
CA GLU A 98 -10.35 -18.46 -3.61
C GLU A 98 -8.99 -19.10 -3.33
N ALA A 99 -7.97 -18.31 -3.00
CA ALA A 99 -6.66 -18.83 -2.61
C ALA A 99 -6.76 -19.71 -1.36
N SER A 100 -7.56 -19.30 -0.38
CA SER A 100 -7.82 -20.09 0.82
C SER A 100 -8.60 -21.37 0.52
N ARG A 101 -9.62 -21.29 -0.36
CA ARG A 101 -10.40 -22.45 -0.82
C ARG A 101 -9.49 -23.50 -1.45
N VAL A 102 -8.65 -23.08 -2.41
CA VAL A 102 -7.73 -23.98 -3.13
C VAL A 102 -6.65 -24.51 -2.19
N ALA A 103 -6.05 -23.66 -1.36
CA ALA A 103 -5.05 -24.14 -0.40
C ALA A 103 -5.65 -25.18 0.57
N ALA A 104 -6.92 -25.03 0.97
CA ALA A 104 -7.60 -26.00 1.82
C ALA A 104 -7.86 -27.34 1.12
N SER A 105 -8.07 -27.39 -0.20
CA SER A 105 -8.29 -28.66 -0.92
C SER A 105 -7.02 -29.51 -1.03
N PHE A 106 -5.83 -28.89 -0.99
CA PHE A 106 -4.54 -29.58 -0.99
C PHE A 106 -3.99 -29.87 0.42
N TRP A 107 -4.72 -29.46 1.46
CA TRP A 107 -4.23 -29.52 2.83
C TRP A 107 -4.48 -30.88 3.49
N THR A 108 -3.40 -31.53 3.93
CA THR A 108 -3.43 -32.83 4.62
C THR A 108 -2.96 -32.77 6.09
N GLY A 109 -2.62 -31.59 6.61
CA GLY A 109 -1.98 -31.38 7.92
C GLY A 109 -2.89 -30.80 9.02
N ALA A 110 -2.38 -30.64 10.24
CA ALA A 110 -3.12 -30.10 11.40
C ALA A 110 -2.86 -28.61 11.70
N GLU A 111 -1.91 -27.96 11.01
CA GLU A 111 -1.49 -26.57 11.27
C GLU A 111 -2.37 -25.53 10.54
N THR A 112 -3.47 -25.12 11.18
CA THR A 112 -4.38 -24.07 10.69
C THR A 112 -3.78 -22.65 10.66
N GLU A 113 -2.56 -22.43 11.15
CA GLU A 113 -1.95 -21.09 11.23
C GLU A 113 -1.49 -20.53 9.88
N ILE A 114 -1.18 -21.38 8.90
CA ILE A 114 -0.71 -20.93 7.57
C ILE A 114 -1.79 -20.13 6.85
N PHE A 115 -3.06 -20.52 6.99
CA PHE A 115 -4.20 -19.82 6.40
C PHE A 115 -4.46 -18.44 7.02
N ARG A 116 -3.99 -18.17 8.24
CA ARG A 116 -4.11 -16.85 8.88
C ARG A 116 -3.04 -15.87 8.41
N ASN A 117 -1.92 -16.37 7.87
CA ASN A 117 -0.85 -15.54 7.37
C ASN A 117 -0.85 -15.50 5.84
N TYR A 118 -1.57 -14.53 5.28
CA TYR A 118 -1.69 -14.33 3.84
C TYR A 118 -0.36 -14.17 3.09
N ALA A 119 0.74 -13.78 3.78
CA ALA A 119 2.07 -13.77 3.18
C ALA A 119 2.55 -15.19 2.86
N LYS A 120 2.25 -16.15 3.75
CA LYS A 120 2.61 -17.56 3.60
C LYS A 120 1.69 -18.29 2.63
N LEU A 121 0.48 -17.78 2.39
CA LEU A 121 -0.50 -18.38 1.48
C LEU A 121 0.00 -18.39 0.03
N GLY A 122 0.54 -17.27 -0.46
CA GLY A 122 1.09 -17.21 -1.82
C GLY A 122 2.28 -18.14 -2.03
N ASP A 123 3.20 -18.19 -1.06
CA ASP A 123 4.36 -19.10 -1.09
C ASP A 123 3.93 -20.58 -1.04
N TYR A 124 2.88 -20.89 -0.28
CA TYR A 124 2.32 -22.24 -0.22
C TYR A 124 1.74 -22.66 -1.57
N LEU A 125 0.92 -21.81 -2.18
CA LEU A 125 0.31 -22.08 -3.49
C LEU A 125 1.35 -22.23 -4.61
N GLU A 126 2.46 -21.50 -4.53
CA GLU A 126 3.60 -21.69 -5.44
C GLU A 126 4.26 -23.05 -5.24
N LYS A 127 4.52 -23.45 -3.99
CA LYS A 127 5.12 -24.75 -3.66
C LYS A 127 4.26 -25.94 -4.09
N THR A 128 2.94 -25.79 -4.05
CA THR A 128 1.99 -26.81 -4.52
C THR A 128 1.75 -26.79 -6.03
N ASN A 129 2.50 -25.97 -6.79
CA ASN A 129 2.32 -25.76 -8.23
C ASN A 129 0.92 -25.28 -8.65
N VAL A 130 0.14 -24.72 -7.71
CA VAL A 130 -1.16 -24.09 -8.01
C VAL A 130 -0.92 -22.76 -8.71
N LEU A 131 0.08 -22.01 -8.24
CA LEU A 131 0.57 -20.80 -8.88
C LEU A 131 1.95 -21.07 -9.48
N ASN A 132 2.19 -20.63 -10.72
CA ASN A 132 3.54 -20.55 -11.23
C ASN A 132 4.28 -19.34 -10.62
N SER A 133 5.61 -19.27 -10.79
CA SER A 133 6.40 -18.19 -10.18
C SER A 133 5.99 -16.78 -10.61
N ARG A 134 5.42 -16.61 -11.82
CA ARG A 134 4.89 -15.31 -12.27
C ARG A 134 3.59 -14.96 -11.55
N GLN A 135 2.67 -15.90 -11.42
CA GLN A 135 1.42 -15.70 -10.70
C GLN A 135 1.66 -15.50 -9.20
N ALA A 136 2.64 -16.19 -8.61
CA ALA A 136 3.05 -15.97 -7.23
C ALA A 136 3.66 -14.58 -7.01
N GLN A 137 4.46 -14.07 -7.98
CA GLN A 137 4.92 -12.68 -7.95
C GLN A 137 3.76 -11.69 -8.04
N ASN A 138 2.80 -11.90 -8.97
CA ASN A 138 1.60 -11.06 -9.07
C ASN A 138 0.78 -11.08 -7.77
N PHE A 139 0.60 -12.24 -7.13
CA PHE A 139 -0.09 -12.36 -5.84
C PHE A 139 0.59 -11.50 -4.77
N ARG A 140 1.92 -11.59 -4.64
CA ARG A 140 2.69 -10.78 -3.67
C ARG A 140 2.54 -9.29 -3.96
N LYS A 141 2.62 -8.90 -5.24
CA LYS A 141 2.52 -7.51 -5.65
C LYS A 141 1.12 -6.92 -5.42
N LEU A 142 0.07 -7.67 -5.76
CA LEU A 142 -1.32 -7.30 -5.49
C LEU A 142 -1.57 -7.11 -3.99
N ARG A 143 -0.98 -7.96 -3.15
CA ARG A 143 -1.03 -7.81 -1.68
C ARG A 143 -0.37 -6.52 -1.21
N GLU A 144 0.82 -6.22 -1.72
CA GLU A 144 1.56 -5.00 -1.38
C GLU A 144 0.79 -3.74 -1.79
N LEU A 145 0.26 -3.72 -3.01
CA LEU A 145 -0.55 -2.62 -3.51
C LEU A 145 -1.84 -2.44 -2.70
N ARG A 146 -2.53 -3.52 -2.33
CA ARG A 146 -3.68 -3.46 -1.41
C ARG A 146 -3.28 -2.86 -0.06
N ASN A 147 -2.15 -3.28 0.50
CA ASN A 147 -1.67 -2.74 1.77
C ASN A 147 -1.41 -1.23 1.67
N LYS A 148 -0.79 -0.76 0.58
CA LYS A 148 -0.61 0.68 0.33
C LYS A 148 -1.95 1.41 0.24
N ALA A 149 -2.91 0.87 -0.50
CA ALA A 149 -4.25 1.44 -0.65
C ALA A 149 -5.02 1.52 0.68
N ALA A 150 -4.90 0.50 1.54
CA ALA A 150 -5.59 0.40 2.82
C ALA A 150 -4.96 1.25 3.94
N HIS A 151 -3.62 1.32 4.01
CA HIS A 151 -2.92 2.02 5.09
C HIS A 151 -2.67 3.52 4.84
N HIS A 152 -2.84 3.99 3.60
CA HIS A 152 -2.65 5.39 3.23
C HIS A 152 -3.95 6.02 2.74
N GLU A 153 -4.75 6.55 3.66
CA GLU A 153 -6.05 7.21 3.36
C GLU A 153 -5.92 8.38 2.39
N LYS A 154 -4.77 9.08 2.43
CA LYS A 154 -4.46 10.26 1.60
C LYS A 154 -3.80 9.92 0.27
N LEU A 155 -3.58 8.63 -0.02
CA LEU A 155 -3.15 8.21 -1.34
C LEU A 155 -4.33 8.43 -2.30
N GLU A 156 -4.16 9.27 -3.30
CA GLU A 156 -5.16 9.37 -4.37
C GLU A 156 -4.95 8.21 -5.32
N ILE A 157 -6.02 7.43 -5.55
CA ILE A 157 -6.01 6.30 -6.48
C ILE A 157 -7.00 6.67 -7.57
N ASP A 158 -6.51 6.81 -8.80
CA ASP A 158 -7.38 7.08 -9.94
C ASP A 158 -8.13 5.80 -10.38
N GLN A 159 -9.22 6.02 -11.14
CA GLN A 159 -10.08 4.95 -11.62
C GLN A 159 -9.32 3.96 -12.51
N ASN A 160 -8.42 4.42 -13.36
CA ASN A 160 -7.68 3.56 -14.29
C ASN A 160 -6.71 2.66 -13.53
N ALA A 161 -6.02 3.19 -12.53
CA ALA A 161 -5.12 2.47 -11.66
C ALA A 161 -5.87 1.37 -10.89
N ALA A 162 -7.06 1.67 -10.37
CA ALA A 162 -7.91 0.66 -9.76
C ALA A 162 -8.42 -0.38 -10.78
N ALA A 163 -8.78 0.03 -12.00
CA ALA A 163 -9.21 -0.91 -13.05
C ALA A 163 -8.09 -1.89 -13.44
N VAL A 164 -6.84 -1.42 -13.58
CA VAL A 164 -5.67 -2.27 -13.83
C VAL A 164 -5.46 -3.28 -12.70
N TYR A 165 -5.59 -2.82 -11.45
CA TYR A 165 -5.52 -3.71 -10.29
C TYR A 165 -6.63 -4.78 -10.33
N VAL A 166 -7.88 -4.35 -10.56
CA VAL A 166 -9.06 -5.21 -10.63
C VAL A 166 -8.90 -6.26 -11.72
N HIS A 167 -8.42 -5.87 -12.90
CA HIS A 167 -8.17 -6.80 -14.00
C HIS A 167 -7.18 -7.90 -13.62
N ALA A 168 -6.01 -7.51 -13.11
CA ALA A 168 -4.99 -8.45 -12.65
C ALA A 168 -5.50 -9.36 -11.50
N ALA A 169 -6.35 -8.82 -10.64
CA ALA A 169 -6.98 -9.58 -9.57
C ALA A 169 -7.99 -10.61 -10.10
N VAL A 170 -8.83 -10.22 -11.06
CA VAL A 170 -9.82 -11.11 -11.69
C VAL A 170 -9.11 -12.26 -12.43
N GLU A 171 -8.06 -11.97 -13.21
CA GLU A 171 -7.28 -13.01 -13.89
C GLU A 171 -6.74 -14.06 -12.90
N LEU A 172 -6.23 -13.60 -11.75
CA LEU A 172 -5.71 -14.50 -10.73
C LEU A 172 -6.82 -15.31 -10.04
N VAL A 173 -7.98 -14.69 -9.78
CA VAL A 173 -9.17 -15.36 -9.25
C VAL A 173 -9.68 -16.42 -10.21
N GLU A 174 -9.77 -16.13 -11.50
CA GLU A 174 -10.20 -17.09 -12.52
C GLU A 174 -9.25 -18.28 -12.60
N HIS A 175 -7.94 -18.03 -12.56
CA HIS A 175 -6.95 -19.09 -12.49
C HIS A 175 -7.14 -19.97 -11.26
N LEU A 176 -7.35 -19.38 -10.07
CA LEU A 176 -7.58 -20.12 -8.82
C LEU A 176 -8.90 -20.92 -8.84
N LYS A 177 -9.95 -20.41 -9.49
CA LYS A 177 -11.22 -21.15 -9.65
C LYS A 177 -11.10 -22.37 -10.57
N ALA A 178 -10.15 -22.35 -11.50
CA ALA A 178 -9.90 -23.46 -12.42
C ALA A 178 -9.06 -24.60 -11.80
N GLN A 179 -8.58 -24.43 -10.56
CA GLN A 179 -7.83 -25.43 -9.79
C GLN A 179 -8.77 -26.26 -8.91
#